data_AF-A0A4Q6C941-F1
#
_entry.id   AF-A0A4Q6C941-F1
#
_cell.length_a   1.000
_cell.length_b   1.000
_cell.length_c   1.000
_cell.angle_alpha   90.00
_cell.angle_beta   90.00
_cell.angle_gamma   90.00
#
_symmetry.space_group_name_H-M   'P 1'
#
loop_
_entity.id
_entity.type
_entity.pdbx_description
1 polymer ?
#
loop_
_entity_poly.entity_id
_entity_poly.type
_entity_poly.pdbx_seq_one_letter_code
_entity_poly.pdbx_strand_id
1 'polypeptide(L)'
;MSELKLVNNKANSYWAIHDRAMMAASNLKRSEIEMLDALIDVELRQVYYQMEIKDLFQYCTEMLGLSRHASYNFITVMNKSKEVPALLEAIRDGSTTVSKARKVCSVITEKNAKEWIGLTRECSSRIVERAVAMANPRAAVYESMKYVSADVLKLKFAVSEEWSELLNDVKDLMSQKRQRAVSTEETLFLLMSEFKRKHDPVSKAKRVQARNDSRKLKTI
;
A
#
# COMPACT_ATOMS: atom_id res chain seq x y z
N MET A 1 9.22 -32.92 -52.22
CA MET A 1 9.50 -31.47 -52.09
C MET A 1 8.30 -30.83 -51.40
N SER A 2 8.15 -31.03 -50.10
CA SER A 2 8.88 -30.40 -48.99
C SER A 2 8.38 -28.99 -48.70
N GLU A 3 7.80 -28.86 -47.49
CA GLU A 3 7.91 -27.67 -46.63
C GLU A 3 7.08 -26.42 -46.94
N LEU A 4 5.80 -26.55 -47.26
CA LEU A 4 4.87 -25.41 -47.14
C LEU A 4 3.72 -25.63 -46.14
N LYS A 5 3.87 -26.59 -45.22
CA LYS A 5 3.04 -26.71 -44.02
C LYS A 5 3.69 -26.02 -42.81
N LEU A 6 4.10 -24.76 -42.94
CA LEU A 6 4.82 -24.07 -41.86
C LEU A 6 4.46 -22.59 -41.68
N VAL A 7 3.19 -22.19 -41.79
CA VAL A 7 2.78 -20.86 -41.26
C VAL A 7 1.38 -20.86 -40.66
N ASN A 8 0.96 -21.94 -40.02
CA ASN A 8 -0.30 -21.95 -39.26
C ASN A 8 -0.05 -22.24 -37.78
N ASN A 9 0.67 -21.34 -37.09
CA ASN A 9 0.48 -21.10 -35.64
C ASN A 9 1.21 -19.84 -35.10
N LYS A 10 1.13 -18.68 -35.78
CA LYS A 10 1.79 -17.44 -35.30
C LYS A 10 1.07 -16.75 -34.12
N ALA A 11 -0.12 -17.22 -33.71
CA ALA A 11 -0.89 -16.61 -32.63
C ALA A 11 -0.33 -16.89 -31.21
N ASN A 12 0.48 -17.94 -31.07
CA ASN A 12 1.11 -18.40 -29.81
C ASN A 12 2.64 -18.28 -29.80
N SER A 13 3.23 -17.53 -30.75
CA SER A 13 4.66 -17.23 -30.70
C SER A 13 4.97 -16.32 -29.50
N TYR A 14 6.13 -16.51 -28.85
CA TYR A 14 6.59 -15.66 -27.75
C TYR A 14 6.52 -14.16 -28.10
N TRP A 15 6.90 -13.80 -29.33
CA TRP A 15 6.82 -12.42 -29.83
C TRP A 15 5.39 -11.92 -29.99
N ALA A 16 4.48 -12.75 -30.52
CA ALA A 16 3.07 -12.37 -30.68
C ALA A 16 2.36 -12.18 -29.32
N ILE A 17 2.74 -12.98 -28.31
CA ILE A 17 2.25 -12.82 -26.93
C ILE A 17 2.81 -11.54 -26.31
N HIS A 18 4.11 -11.28 -26.49
CA HIS A 18 4.76 -10.06 -26.03
C HIS A 18 4.13 -8.81 -26.66
N ASP A 19 3.96 -8.80 -27.98
CA ASP A 19 3.37 -7.68 -28.71
C ASP A 19 1.93 -7.41 -28.27
N ARG A 20 1.12 -8.48 -28.05
CA ARG A 20 -0.23 -8.35 -27.50
C ARG A 20 -0.21 -7.72 -26.10
N ALA A 21 0.71 -8.15 -25.24
CA ALA A 21 0.86 -7.59 -23.90
C ALA A 21 1.28 -6.10 -23.94
N MET A 22 2.21 -5.74 -24.84
CA MET A 22 2.65 -4.36 -25.05
C MET A 22 1.52 -3.47 -25.55
N MET A 23 0.74 -3.94 -26.52
CA MET A 23 -0.44 -3.23 -27.02
C MET A 23 -1.49 -3.02 -25.92
N ALA A 24 -1.80 -4.07 -25.15
CA ALA A 24 -2.73 -3.96 -24.03
C ALA A 24 -2.25 -2.97 -22.96
N ALA A 25 -0.96 -2.97 -22.64
CA ALA A 25 -0.38 -2.03 -21.68
C ALA A 25 -0.42 -0.58 -22.17
N SER A 26 -0.19 -0.34 -23.46
CA SER A 26 -0.32 1.00 -24.06
C SER A 26 -1.77 1.48 -24.06
N ASN A 27 -2.72 0.62 -24.43
CA ASN A 27 -4.14 0.93 -24.42
C ASN A 27 -4.63 1.24 -23.01
N LEU A 28 -4.19 0.49 -21.99
CA LEU A 28 -4.54 0.76 -20.60
C LEU A 28 -4.13 2.17 -20.18
N LYS A 29 -2.89 2.59 -20.49
CA LYS A 29 -2.41 3.95 -20.16
C LYS A 29 -3.27 5.01 -20.83
N ARG A 30 -3.61 4.82 -22.11
CA ARG A 30 -4.48 5.75 -22.85
C ARG A 30 -5.86 5.83 -22.22
N SER A 31 -6.47 4.69 -21.90
CA SER A 31 -7.79 4.65 -21.26
C SER A 31 -7.77 5.23 -19.85
N GLU A 32 -6.67 5.12 -19.09
CA GLU A 32 -6.53 5.81 -17.80
C GLU A 32 -6.53 7.34 -17.97
N ILE A 33 -5.84 7.86 -19.00
CA ILE A 33 -5.83 9.29 -19.31
C ILE A 33 -7.23 9.76 -19.72
N GLU A 34 -7.86 9.07 -20.67
CA GLU A 34 -9.22 9.37 -21.14
C GLU A 34 -10.24 9.32 -20.00
N MET A 35 -10.11 8.35 -19.08
CA MET A 35 -10.97 8.24 -17.91
C MET A 35 -10.78 9.43 -16.96
N LEU A 36 -9.55 9.88 -16.74
CA LEU A 36 -9.30 11.04 -15.90
C LEU A 36 -9.93 12.31 -16.50
N ASP A 37 -9.77 12.53 -17.82
CA ASP A 37 -10.38 13.66 -18.52
C ASP A 37 -11.92 13.59 -18.47
N ALA A 38 -12.51 12.42 -18.72
CA ALA A 38 -13.96 12.24 -18.63
C ALA A 38 -14.50 12.51 -17.22
N LEU A 39 -13.77 12.10 -16.17
CA LEU A 39 -14.17 12.38 -14.79
C LEU A 39 -14.07 13.87 -14.45
N ILE A 40 -13.10 14.61 -15.03
CA ILE A 40 -13.04 16.06 -14.91
C ILE A 40 -14.32 16.68 -15.49
N ASP A 41 -14.74 16.27 -16.68
CA ASP A 41 -15.96 16.79 -17.32
C ASP A 41 -17.23 16.44 -16.55
N VAL A 42 -17.33 15.20 -16.05
CA VAL A 42 -18.44 14.74 -15.22
C VAL A 42 -18.55 15.60 -13.97
N GLU A 43 -17.42 15.86 -13.31
CA GLU A 43 -17.36 16.66 -12.10
C GLU A 43 -17.66 18.15 -12.38
N LEU A 44 -17.16 18.72 -13.48
CA LEU A 44 -17.43 20.11 -13.84
C LEU A 44 -18.92 20.36 -14.11
N ARG A 45 -19.61 19.39 -14.72
CA ARG A 45 -21.03 19.50 -15.06
C ARG A 45 -21.95 18.83 -14.03
N GLN A 46 -21.38 18.23 -12.99
CA GLN A 46 -22.09 17.47 -11.96
C GLN A 46 -23.09 16.46 -12.57
N VAL A 47 -22.66 15.75 -13.62
CA VAL A 47 -23.53 14.90 -14.48
C VAL A 47 -24.27 13.84 -13.67
N TYR A 48 -23.66 13.36 -12.59
CA TYR A 48 -24.24 12.34 -11.72
C TYR A 48 -25.57 12.77 -11.07
N TYR A 49 -25.85 14.07 -10.90
CA TYR A 49 -27.15 14.52 -10.40
C TYR A 49 -28.29 14.27 -11.38
N GLN A 50 -28.01 14.24 -12.69
CA GLN A 50 -29.02 13.86 -13.69
C GLN A 50 -29.43 12.39 -13.60
N MET A 51 -28.66 11.59 -12.87
CA MET A 51 -28.86 10.15 -12.68
C MET A 51 -29.29 9.81 -11.25
N GLU A 52 -29.73 10.81 -10.47
CA GLU A 52 -30.15 10.66 -9.06
C GLU A 52 -29.05 10.14 -8.12
N ILE A 53 -27.78 10.29 -8.52
CA ILE A 53 -26.62 9.89 -7.72
C ILE A 53 -26.11 11.07 -6.89
N LYS A 54 -25.69 10.79 -5.66
CA LYS A 54 -25.39 11.81 -4.65
C LYS A 54 -24.02 12.44 -4.81
N ASP A 55 -23.03 11.68 -5.26
CA ASP A 55 -21.65 12.12 -5.39
C ASP A 55 -20.86 11.39 -6.47
N LEU A 56 -19.71 11.95 -6.84
CA LEU A 56 -18.82 11.39 -7.86
C LEU A 56 -18.25 10.02 -7.47
N PHE A 57 -18.07 9.73 -6.17
CA PHE A 57 -17.53 8.45 -5.73
C PHE A 57 -18.52 7.33 -6.02
N GLN A 58 -19.79 7.54 -5.68
CA GLN A 58 -20.90 6.65 -5.98
C GLN A 58 -21.06 6.48 -7.49
N TYR A 59 -20.96 7.57 -8.27
CA TYR A 59 -20.96 7.49 -9.74
C TYR A 59 -19.86 6.58 -10.27
N CYS A 60 -18.63 6.73 -9.78
CA CYS A 60 -17.50 5.86 -10.18
C CYS A 60 -17.75 4.39 -9.83
N THR A 61 -18.30 4.09 -8.66
CA THR A 61 -18.46 2.70 -8.21
C THR A 61 -19.71 2.02 -8.77
N GLU A 62 -20.82 2.74 -8.89
CA GLU A 62 -22.13 2.17 -9.28
C GLU A 62 -22.37 2.28 -10.78
N MET A 63 -22.08 3.42 -11.42
CA MET A 63 -22.32 3.60 -12.86
C MET A 63 -21.14 3.14 -13.72
N LEU A 64 -19.91 3.46 -13.31
CA LEU A 64 -18.72 3.08 -14.08
C LEU A 64 -18.16 1.70 -13.70
N GLY A 65 -18.66 1.09 -12.62
CA GLY A 65 -18.21 -0.23 -12.16
C GLY A 65 -16.75 -0.27 -11.65
N LEU A 66 -16.19 0.89 -11.29
CA LEU A 66 -14.82 0.96 -10.78
C LEU A 66 -14.74 0.39 -9.35
N SER A 67 -13.61 -0.27 -9.05
CA SER A 67 -13.33 -0.65 -7.67
C SER A 67 -13.21 0.60 -6.79
N ARG A 68 -13.61 0.52 -5.52
CA ARG A 68 -13.46 1.63 -4.56
C ARG A 68 -12.03 2.22 -4.55
N HIS A 69 -11.02 1.36 -4.64
CA HIS A 69 -9.61 1.79 -4.70
C HIS A 69 -9.29 2.59 -5.96
N ALA A 70 -9.76 2.15 -7.13
CA ALA A 70 -9.60 2.88 -8.38
C ALA A 70 -10.34 4.23 -8.31
N SER A 71 -11.60 4.24 -7.86
CA SER A 71 -12.39 5.47 -7.71
C SER A 71 -11.68 6.50 -6.83
N TYR A 72 -11.15 6.09 -5.67
CA TYR A 72 -10.38 6.98 -4.80
C TYR A 72 -9.11 7.53 -5.48
N ASN A 73 -8.39 6.71 -6.24
CA ASN A 73 -7.18 7.16 -6.94
C ASN A 73 -7.52 8.24 -7.97
N PHE A 74 -8.50 7.96 -8.85
CA PHE A 74 -8.92 8.91 -9.89
C PHE A 74 -9.45 10.21 -9.29
N ILE A 75 -10.36 10.14 -8.31
CA ILE A 75 -10.94 11.34 -7.70
C ILE A 75 -9.88 12.18 -6.99
N THR A 76 -8.94 11.54 -6.27
CA THR A 76 -7.88 12.31 -5.59
C THR A 76 -6.95 12.98 -6.59
N VAL A 77 -6.54 12.28 -7.65
CA VAL A 77 -5.67 12.83 -8.68
C VAL A 77 -6.39 13.94 -9.44
N MET A 78 -7.65 13.74 -9.82
CA MET A 78 -8.50 14.75 -10.46
C MET A 78 -8.57 16.04 -9.62
N ASN A 79 -8.90 15.92 -8.33
CA ASN A 79 -8.98 17.08 -7.44
C ASN A 79 -7.62 17.77 -7.30
N LYS A 80 -6.52 17.01 -7.17
CA LYS A 80 -5.18 17.59 -7.10
C LYS A 80 -4.76 18.24 -8.42
N SER A 81 -5.17 17.69 -9.56
CA SER A 81 -4.93 18.25 -10.89
C SER A 81 -5.63 19.59 -11.11
N LYS A 82 -6.75 19.86 -10.43
CA LYS A 82 -7.39 21.20 -10.43
C LYS A 82 -6.53 22.23 -9.69
N GLU A 83 -5.87 21.84 -8.61
CA GLU A 83 -4.96 22.70 -7.82
C GLU A 83 -3.56 22.81 -8.45
N VAL A 84 -3.12 21.79 -9.18
CA VAL A 84 -1.79 21.71 -9.80
C VAL A 84 -1.95 21.24 -11.25
N PRO A 85 -2.24 22.16 -12.20
CA PRO A 85 -2.48 21.80 -13.60
C PRO A 85 -1.31 21.05 -14.25
N ALA A 86 -0.08 21.32 -13.83
CA ALA A 86 1.12 20.61 -14.28
C ALA A 86 1.06 19.10 -14.01
N LEU A 87 0.33 18.64 -12.99
CA LEU A 87 0.13 17.22 -12.71
C LEU A 87 -0.75 16.54 -13.77
N LEU A 88 -1.77 17.24 -14.27
CA LEU A 88 -2.63 16.73 -15.33
C LEU A 88 -1.86 16.58 -16.64
N GLU A 89 -1.09 17.61 -17.01
CA GLU A 89 -0.26 17.58 -18.21
C GLU A 89 0.79 16.46 -18.17
N ALA A 90 1.39 16.22 -17.00
CA ALA A 90 2.32 15.11 -16.79
C ALA A 90 1.68 13.72 -16.86
N ILE A 91 0.36 13.62 -16.70
CA ILE A 91 -0.38 12.36 -16.91
C ILE A 91 -0.70 12.21 -18.40
N ARG A 92 -1.14 13.29 -19.05
CA ARG A 92 -1.48 13.32 -20.49
C ARG A 92 -0.29 13.02 -21.40
N ASP A 93 0.89 13.55 -21.08
CA ASP A 93 2.13 13.29 -21.83
C ASP A 93 2.74 11.90 -21.53
N GLY A 94 2.18 11.16 -20.57
CA GLY A 94 2.66 9.86 -20.13
C GLY A 94 3.93 9.90 -19.28
N SER A 95 4.38 11.07 -18.82
CA SER A 95 5.51 11.25 -17.91
C SER A 95 5.26 10.58 -16.54
N THR A 96 4.00 10.51 -16.11
CA THR A 96 3.57 9.79 -14.90
C THR A 96 2.26 9.03 -15.12
N THR A 97 1.94 8.12 -14.21
CA THR A 97 0.67 7.37 -14.23
C THR A 97 -0.23 7.84 -13.09
N VAL A 98 -1.54 7.67 -13.21
CA VAL A 98 -2.53 8.03 -12.16
C VAL A 98 -2.15 7.39 -10.81
N SER A 99 -1.72 6.12 -10.85
CA SER A 99 -1.28 5.40 -9.65
C SER A 99 -0.03 5.99 -8.99
N LYS A 100 0.95 6.50 -9.76
CA LYS A 100 2.13 7.18 -9.21
C LYS A 100 1.81 8.61 -8.77
N ALA A 101 1.06 9.36 -9.58
CA ALA A 101 0.57 10.70 -9.27
C ALA A 101 -0.20 10.73 -7.95
N ARG A 102 -1.02 9.71 -7.68
CA ARG A 102 -1.75 9.61 -6.41
C ARG A 102 -0.85 9.67 -5.19
N LYS A 103 0.35 9.09 -5.27
CA LYS A 103 1.28 9.00 -4.13
C LYS A 103 1.84 10.36 -3.73
N VAL A 104 2.05 11.24 -4.70
CA VAL A 104 2.57 12.61 -4.47
C VAL A 104 1.49 13.63 -4.17
N CYS A 105 0.20 13.28 -4.30
CA CYS A 105 -0.92 14.22 -4.06
C CYS A 105 -0.93 14.87 -2.68
N SER A 106 -0.30 14.27 -1.66
CA SER A 106 -0.23 14.83 -0.30
C SER A 106 0.85 15.91 -0.11
N VAL A 107 1.78 16.04 -1.05
CA VAL A 107 2.97 16.93 -0.93
C VAL A 107 3.18 17.84 -2.14
N ILE A 108 2.57 17.49 -3.27
CA ILE A 108 2.66 18.28 -4.50
C ILE A 108 1.85 19.58 -4.38
N THR A 109 2.46 20.65 -4.82
CA THR A 109 1.97 22.03 -4.89
C THR A 109 2.45 22.63 -6.21
N GLU A 110 1.89 23.75 -6.66
CA GLU A 110 2.31 24.40 -7.91
C GLU A 110 3.81 24.74 -7.92
N LYS A 111 4.39 25.11 -6.77
CA LYS A 111 5.80 25.52 -6.65
C LYS A 111 6.78 24.36 -6.79
N ASN A 112 6.43 23.19 -6.27
CA ASN A 112 7.30 22.00 -6.26
C ASN A 112 6.86 20.94 -7.28
N ALA A 113 5.89 21.24 -8.14
CA ALA A 113 5.32 20.31 -9.10
C ALA A 113 6.38 19.68 -10.01
N LYS A 114 7.31 20.49 -10.53
CA LYS A 114 8.38 20.02 -11.43
C LYS A 114 9.26 18.95 -10.79
N GLU A 115 9.63 19.12 -9.53
CA GLU A 115 10.49 18.19 -8.80
C GLU A 115 9.76 16.86 -8.53
N TRP A 116 8.52 16.93 -8.03
CA TRP A 116 7.74 15.73 -7.75
C TRP A 116 7.37 14.97 -9.02
N ILE A 117 7.01 15.66 -10.09
CA ILE A 117 6.69 15.03 -11.39
C ILE A 117 7.93 14.33 -11.94
N GLY A 118 9.10 14.99 -11.94
CA GLY A 118 10.38 14.39 -12.34
C GLY A 118 10.69 13.14 -11.53
N LEU A 119 10.50 13.19 -10.22
CA LEU A 119 10.70 12.05 -9.33
C LEU A 119 9.74 10.89 -9.66
N THR A 120 8.48 11.15 -9.99
CA THR A 120 7.55 10.08 -10.41
C THR A 120 7.90 9.45 -11.76
N ARG A 121 8.51 10.21 -12.65
CA ARG A 121 8.94 9.76 -13.98
C ARG A 121 10.15 8.83 -13.88
N GLU A 122 11.17 9.26 -13.14
CA GLU A 122 12.48 8.60 -13.14
C GLU A 122 12.57 7.47 -12.11
N CYS A 123 11.88 7.61 -10.97
CA CYS A 123 12.04 6.69 -9.85
C CYS A 123 10.96 5.60 -9.76
N SER A 124 11.32 4.51 -9.09
CA SER A 124 10.38 3.46 -8.72
C SER A 124 9.36 3.98 -7.70
N SER A 125 8.20 3.33 -7.64
CA SER A 125 7.12 3.73 -6.73
C SER A 125 7.54 3.75 -5.26
N ARG A 126 8.46 2.86 -4.86
CA ARG A 126 8.99 2.78 -3.50
C ARG A 126 9.82 4.00 -3.13
N ILE A 127 10.63 4.49 -4.06
CA ILE A 127 11.46 5.69 -3.86
C ILE A 127 10.56 6.93 -3.76
N VAL A 128 9.54 7.02 -4.61
CA VAL A 128 8.53 8.09 -4.55
C VAL A 128 7.86 8.13 -3.17
N GLU A 129 7.39 6.99 -2.67
CA GLU A 129 6.75 6.92 -1.34
C GLU A 129 7.70 7.31 -0.22
N ARG A 130 8.97 6.89 -0.28
CA ARG A 130 9.98 7.30 0.70
C ARG A 130 10.17 8.81 0.69
N ALA A 131 10.31 9.41 -0.49
CA ALA A 131 10.47 10.86 -0.62
C ALA A 131 9.24 11.60 -0.07
N VAL A 132 8.03 11.15 -0.41
CA VAL A 132 6.77 11.72 0.11
C VAL A 132 6.71 11.63 1.64
N ALA A 133 7.10 10.50 2.22
CA ALA A 133 7.13 10.31 3.67
C ALA A 133 8.14 11.24 4.37
N MET A 134 9.30 11.50 3.75
CA MET A 134 10.27 12.47 4.26
C MET A 134 9.73 13.91 4.19
N ALA A 135 9.02 14.25 3.12
CA ALA A 135 8.44 15.58 2.93
C ALA A 135 7.18 15.84 3.79
N ASN A 136 6.45 14.78 4.17
CA ASN A 136 5.31 14.87 5.08
C ASN A 136 5.37 13.78 6.18
N PRO A 137 6.20 13.98 7.22
CA PRO A 137 6.32 13.03 8.33
C PRO A 137 5.03 12.87 9.14
N ARG A 138 4.12 13.85 9.08
CA ARG A 138 2.84 13.84 9.80
C ARG A 138 1.78 12.90 9.20
N ALA A 139 2.03 12.37 8.01
CA ALA A 139 1.22 11.27 7.46
C ALA A 139 1.53 9.91 8.12
N ALA A 140 2.44 9.87 9.10
CA ALA A 140 2.71 8.71 9.94
C ALA A 140 1.41 8.17 10.52
N VAL A 141 1.02 7.02 9.99
CA VAL A 141 -0.26 6.36 10.13
C VAL A 141 -0.64 6.19 11.60
N TYR A 142 -1.82 6.68 11.99
CA TYR A 142 -2.43 6.34 13.27
C TYR A 142 -2.52 4.82 13.41
N GLU A 143 -2.15 4.31 14.58
CA GLU A 143 -2.30 2.89 14.90
C GLU A 143 -3.77 2.49 14.72
N SER A 144 -4.01 1.47 13.90
CA SER A 144 -5.36 0.97 13.63
C SER A 144 -5.39 -0.54 13.78
N MET A 145 -6.39 -1.00 14.52
CA MET A 145 -6.69 -2.41 14.72
C MET A 145 -8.08 -2.68 14.17
N LYS A 146 -8.20 -3.59 13.20
CA LYS A 146 -9.48 -3.97 12.59
C LYS A 146 -9.62 -5.49 12.54
N TYR A 147 -10.82 -6.01 12.78
CA TYR A 147 -11.11 -7.42 12.60
C TYR A 147 -10.96 -7.83 11.12
N VAL A 148 -10.33 -8.98 10.90
CA VAL A 148 -10.23 -9.65 9.59
C VAL A 148 -11.11 -10.91 9.57
N SER A 149 -11.17 -11.62 10.69
CA SER A 149 -12.07 -12.74 10.95
C SER A 149 -12.56 -12.68 12.40
N ALA A 150 -13.32 -13.69 12.87
CA ALA A 150 -13.87 -13.73 14.23
C ALA A 150 -12.80 -13.47 15.32
N ASP A 151 -11.61 -14.05 15.16
CA ASP A 151 -10.56 -14.01 16.19
C ASP A 151 -9.23 -13.39 15.70
N VAL A 152 -9.16 -12.93 14.44
CA VAL A 152 -7.92 -12.38 13.86
C VAL A 152 -8.06 -10.88 13.64
N LEU A 153 -7.14 -10.11 14.24
CA LEU A 153 -7.07 -8.67 14.08
C LEU A 153 -5.89 -8.27 13.17
N LYS A 154 -6.14 -7.34 12.26
CA LYS A 154 -5.12 -6.66 11.47
C LYS A 154 -4.63 -5.45 12.25
N LEU A 155 -3.38 -5.51 12.68
CA LEU A 155 -2.66 -4.39 13.27
C LEU A 155 -1.91 -3.62 12.17
N LYS A 156 -2.15 -2.31 12.07
CA LYS A 156 -1.40 -1.38 11.23
C LYS A 156 -0.80 -0.29 12.12
N PHE A 157 0.50 -0.11 12.05
CA PHE A 157 1.23 0.96 12.72
C PHE A 157 2.44 1.33 11.88
N ALA A 158 2.87 2.58 11.96
CA ALA A 158 4.11 3.02 11.36
C ALA A 158 5.27 2.69 12.30
N VAL A 159 6.36 2.19 11.75
CA VAL A 159 7.58 1.83 12.50
C VAL A 159 8.77 2.56 11.92
N SER A 160 9.76 2.86 12.75
CA SER A 160 11.05 3.38 12.29
C SER A 160 11.85 2.29 11.57
N GLU A 161 12.83 2.70 10.76
CA GLU A 161 13.79 1.80 10.11
C GLU A 161 14.57 0.99 11.17
N GLU A 162 15.05 1.67 12.22
CA GLU A 162 15.69 1.05 13.38
C GLU A 162 14.82 -0.02 14.06
N TRP A 163 13.51 0.22 14.20
CA TRP A 163 12.58 -0.76 14.78
C TRP A 163 12.43 -1.99 13.89
N SER A 164 12.37 -1.79 12.58
CA SER A 164 12.27 -2.88 11.61
C SER A 164 13.54 -3.74 11.59
N GLU A 165 14.71 -3.11 11.67
CA GLU A 165 16.00 -3.81 11.76
C GLU A 165 16.06 -4.64 13.04
N LEU A 166 15.75 -4.03 14.19
CA LEU A 166 15.71 -4.74 15.46
C LEU A 166 14.73 -5.92 15.46
N LEU A 167 13.55 -5.76 14.85
CA LEU A 167 12.59 -6.86 14.72
C LEU A 167 13.16 -8.02 13.89
N ASN A 168 13.85 -7.71 12.79
CA ASN A 168 14.46 -8.74 11.93
C ASN A 168 15.58 -9.47 12.67
N ASP A 169 16.46 -8.76 13.37
CA ASP A 169 17.53 -9.37 14.18
C ASP A 169 16.96 -10.33 15.24
N VAL A 170 15.91 -9.90 15.95
CA VAL A 170 15.25 -10.75 16.94
C VAL A 170 14.58 -11.96 16.29
N LYS A 171 13.94 -11.79 15.12
CA LYS A 171 13.35 -12.90 14.37
C LYS A 171 14.41 -13.91 13.94
N ASP A 172 15.57 -13.45 13.48
CA ASP A 172 16.68 -14.32 13.08
C ASP A 172 17.22 -15.10 14.27
N LEU A 173 17.43 -14.45 15.42
CA LEU A 173 17.83 -15.12 16.66
C LEU A 173 16.80 -16.18 17.10
N MET A 174 15.50 -15.87 17.03
CA MET A 174 14.44 -16.82 17.37
C MET A 174 14.34 -17.98 16.37
N SER A 175 14.54 -17.69 15.08
CA SER A 175 14.53 -18.67 13.99
C SER A 175 15.68 -19.67 14.13
N GLN A 176 16.90 -19.17 14.41
CA GLN A 176 18.07 -19.99 14.70
C GLN A 176 17.84 -20.89 15.92
N LYS A 177 17.28 -20.34 17.00
CA LYS A 177 17.01 -21.10 18.23
C LYS A 177 15.95 -22.18 18.03
N ARG A 178 14.96 -21.96 17.18
CA ARG A 178 13.85 -22.91 16.91
C ARG A 178 14.05 -23.79 15.68
N GLN A 179 15.12 -23.56 14.90
CA GLN A 179 15.42 -24.25 13.65
C GLN A 179 14.25 -24.22 12.65
N ARG A 180 13.46 -23.14 12.67
CA ARG A 180 12.36 -22.87 11.71
C ARG A 180 12.09 -21.38 11.60
N ALA A 181 11.58 -20.95 10.45
CA ALA A 181 11.14 -19.58 10.27
C ALA A 181 10.04 -19.20 11.28
N VAL A 182 10.22 -18.06 11.94
CA VAL A 182 9.30 -17.52 12.95
C VAL A 182 8.52 -16.35 12.36
N SER A 183 7.20 -16.34 12.54
CA SER A 183 6.35 -15.25 12.06
C SER A 183 6.53 -14.00 12.95
N THR A 184 6.25 -12.82 12.39
CA THR A 184 6.31 -11.58 13.16
C THR A 184 5.34 -11.58 14.35
N GLU A 185 4.16 -12.20 14.19
CA GLU A 185 3.20 -12.39 15.29
C GLU A 185 3.81 -13.24 16.42
N GLU A 186 4.40 -14.40 16.08
CA GLU A 186 5.01 -15.29 17.06
C GLU A 186 6.16 -14.60 17.81
N THR A 187 7.01 -13.86 17.10
CA THR A 187 8.09 -13.08 17.70
C THR A 187 7.58 -12.01 18.66
N LEU A 188 6.63 -11.18 18.22
CA LEU A 188 6.05 -10.13 19.05
C LEU A 188 5.33 -10.71 20.27
N PHE A 189 4.58 -11.80 20.09
CA PHE A 189 3.90 -12.47 21.19
C PHE A 189 4.86 -12.99 22.25
N LEU A 190 5.98 -13.61 21.83
CA LEU A 190 7.01 -14.08 22.76
C LEU A 190 7.67 -12.91 23.50
N LEU A 191 8.04 -11.84 22.80
CA LEU A 191 8.61 -10.63 23.40
C LEU A 191 7.66 -10.02 24.44
N MET A 192 6.40 -9.81 24.07
CA MET A 192 5.38 -9.26 24.96
C MET A 192 5.12 -10.17 26.17
N SER A 193 5.10 -11.49 25.95
CA SER A 193 4.92 -12.48 27.03
C SER A 193 6.10 -12.49 28.00
N GLU A 194 7.33 -12.41 27.50
CA GLU A 194 8.53 -12.34 28.34
C GLU A 194 8.59 -11.02 29.12
N PHE A 195 8.25 -9.90 28.48
CA PHE A 195 8.17 -8.59 29.13
C PHE A 195 7.11 -8.60 30.24
N LYS A 196 5.89 -9.07 29.94
CA LYS A 196 4.82 -9.23 30.93
C LYS A 196 5.27 -10.13 32.08
N ARG A 197 5.90 -11.27 31.78
CA ARG A 197 6.46 -12.16 32.83
C ARG A 197 7.48 -11.41 33.69
N LYS A 198 8.37 -10.61 33.12
CA LYS A 198 9.42 -9.94 33.89
C LYS A 198 8.92 -8.74 34.69
N HIS A 199 7.89 -8.04 34.22
CA HIS A 199 7.46 -6.75 34.76
C HIS A 199 6.10 -6.74 35.47
N ASP A 200 5.23 -7.73 35.25
CA ASP A 200 3.89 -7.79 35.87
C ASP A 200 3.97 -7.90 37.41
N PRO A 201 3.43 -6.91 38.16
CA PRO A 201 3.40 -6.90 39.62
C PRO A 201 2.71 -8.12 40.21
N VAL A 202 1.65 -8.63 39.56
CA VAL A 202 0.88 -9.78 40.04
C VAL A 202 1.70 -11.06 39.89
N SER A 203 2.37 -11.23 38.76
CA SER A 203 3.31 -12.34 38.53
C SER A 203 4.54 -12.26 39.42
N LYS A 204 5.02 -11.07 39.77
CA LYS A 204 6.08 -10.87 40.77
C LYS A 204 5.62 -11.23 42.18
N ALA A 205 4.43 -10.80 42.59
CA ALA A 205 3.85 -11.11 43.89
C ALA A 205 3.65 -12.64 44.07
N LYS A 206 3.14 -13.33 43.04
CA LYS A 206 3.02 -14.80 43.02
C LYS A 206 4.37 -15.51 43.15
N ARG A 207 5.45 -14.98 42.55
CA ARG A 207 6.81 -15.53 42.71
C ARG A 207 7.36 -15.31 44.12
N VAL A 208 7.12 -14.15 44.70
CA VAL A 208 7.56 -13.87 46.08
C VAL A 208 6.83 -14.77 47.07
N GLN A 209 5.52 -14.99 46.89
CA GLN A 209 4.75 -15.96 47.69
C GLN A 209 5.27 -17.38 47.51
N ALA A 210 5.40 -17.88 46.26
CA ALA A 210 5.91 -19.23 46.01
C ALA A 210 7.34 -19.44 46.56
N ARG A 211 8.19 -18.41 46.54
CA ARG A 211 9.56 -18.44 47.10
C ARG A 211 9.57 -18.38 48.63
N ASN A 212 8.59 -17.73 49.25
CA ASN A 212 8.40 -17.74 50.71
C ASN A 212 7.81 -19.07 51.20
N ASP A 213 6.88 -19.66 50.46
CA ASP A 213 6.27 -20.96 50.78
C ASP A 213 7.31 -22.08 50.68
N SER A 214 8.13 -22.08 49.63
CA SER A 214 9.24 -23.03 49.48
C SER A 214 10.41 -22.81 50.46
N ARG A 215 10.53 -21.61 51.06
CA ARG A 215 11.43 -21.39 52.20
C ARG A 215 10.86 -21.95 53.51
N LYS A 216 9.57 -21.77 53.79
CA LYS A 216 8.90 -22.34 54.97
C LYS A 216 8.94 -23.87 55.00
N LEU A 217 8.80 -24.52 53.84
CA LEU A 217 8.89 -25.98 53.68
C LEU A 217 10.30 -26.56 53.88
N LYS A 218 11.35 -25.72 53.88
CA LYS A 218 12.75 -26.14 54.13
C LYS A 218 13.21 -25.87 55.58
N THR A 219 12.37 -25.25 56.40
CA THR A 219 12.67 -24.90 57.79
C THR A 219 11.90 -25.78 58.80
N ILE A 220 11.16 -26.76 58.30
CA ILE A 220 10.52 -27.86 59.04
C ILE A 220 11.31 -29.13 58.68
#